data_AF-A0A4P8IZ10-F1
#
_entry.id   AF-A0A4P8IZ10-F1
#
_cell.length_a   1.000
_cell.length_b   1.000
_cell.length_c   1.000
_cell.angle_alpha   90.00
_cell.angle_beta   90.00
_cell.angle_gamma   90.00
#
_symmetry.space_group_name_H-M   'P 1'
#
loop_
_entity.id
_entity.type
_entity.pdbx_description
1 polymer ?
#
loop_
_entity_poly.entity_id
_entity_poly.type
_entity_poly.pdbx_seq_one_letter_code
_entity_poly.pdbx_strand_id
1 'polypeptide(L)'
;MMLQEGLRIVEANRVDERWAAAPKLLKGTARNDAFRAVRHAQRFTEYAFHSLAVAHKNVAGLADWIGSHETQAIATRVFLALEQYLFGKRGRPRFKGSRRPLHSRGLPASIT
;
A
#
# COMPACT_ATOMS: atom_id res chain seq x y z
N MET A 1 6.58 -10.17 -3.04
CA MET A 1 6.84 -8.76 -3.42
C MET A 1 5.79 -7.89 -2.71
N MET A 2 6.23 -6.98 -1.84
CA MET A 2 5.43 -6.33 -0.80
C MET A 2 4.19 -5.57 -1.31
N LEU A 3 4.29 -4.93 -2.48
CA LEU A 3 3.16 -4.18 -3.05
C LEU A 3 1.97 -5.09 -3.40
N GLN A 4 2.23 -6.30 -3.91
CA GLN A 4 1.18 -7.26 -4.27
C GLN A 4 0.47 -7.75 -3.03
N GLU A 5 1.21 -8.02 -1.96
CA GLU A 5 0.63 -8.41 -0.68
C GLU A 5 -0.23 -7.28 -0.10
N GLY A 6 0.29 -6.05 -0.11
CA GLY A 6 -0.50 -4.89 0.31
C GLY A 6 -1.78 -4.66 -0.52
N LEU A 7 -1.76 -4.97 -1.83
CA LEU A 7 -2.97 -4.93 -2.67
C LEU A 7 -3.99 -6.01 -2.28
N ARG A 8 -3.55 -7.21 -1.86
CA ARG A 8 -4.46 -8.24 -1.32
C ARG A 8 -5.08 -7.80 0.00
N ILE A 9 -4.30 -7.17 0.88
CA ILE A 9 -4.82 -6.61 2.13
C ILE A 9 -5.87 -5.52 1.85
N VAL A 10 -5.63 -4.64 0.86
CA VAL A 10 -6.62 -3.64 0.44
C VAL A 10 -7.91 -4.30 -0.05
N GLU A 11 -7.81 -5.36 -0.84
CA GLU A 11 -8.98 -6.09 -1.30
C GLU A 11 -9.73 -6.75 -0.13
N ALA A 12 -9.01 -7.37 0.80
CA ALA A 12 -9.57 -7.94 2.03
C ALA A 12 -10.32 -6.90 2.87
N ASN A 13 -9.84 -5.64 2.93
CA ASN A 13 -10.58 -4.54 3.57
C ASN A 13 -11.88 -4.23 2.83
N ARG A 14 -11.88 -4.21 1.49
CA ARG A 14 -13.04 -3.84 0.68
C ARG A 14 -14.17 -4.85 0.73
N VAL A 15 -13.82 -6.14 0.79
CA VAL A 15 -14.80 -7.24 0.85
C VAL A 15 -15.30 -7.52 2.28
N ASP A 16 -14.68 -6.92 3.31
CA ASP A 16 -15.13 -7.06 4.70
C ASP A 16 -16.51 -6.43 4.88
N GLU A 17 -17.48 -7.19 5.40
CA GLU A 17 -18.86 -6.73 5.58
C GLU A 17 -18.96 -5.48 6.47
N ARG A 18 -18.06 -5.36 7.45
CA ARG A 18 -17.98 -4.20 8.35
C ARG A 18 -17.54 -2.94 7.58
N TRP A 19 -16.71 -3.11 6.56
CA TRP A 19 -16.31 -2.01 5.66
C TRP A 19 -17.50 -1.52 4.84
N ALA A 20 -18.31 -2.44 4.31
CA ALA A 20 -19.54 -2.11 3.59
C ALA A 20 -20.62 -1.47 4.49
N ALA A 21 -20.62 -1.81 5.79
CA ALA A 21 -21.54 -1.23 6.77
C ALA A 21 -21.14 0.19 7.22
N ALA A 22 -19.85 0.51 7.29
CA ALA A 22 -19.36 1.79 7.83
C ALA A 22 -19.92 3.05 7.12
N PRO A 23 -20.08 3.11 5.78
CA PRO A 23 -20.73 4.23 5.11
C PRO A 23 -22.16 4.55 5.57
N LYS A 24 -22.88 3.59 6.16
CA LYS A 24 -24.26 3.76 6.65
C LYS A 24 -24.34 4.56 7.95
N LEU A 25 -23.23 4.64 8.70
CA LEU A 25 -23.13 5.47 9.91
C LEU A 25 -23.09 6.95 9.55
N LEU A 26 -23.57 7.85 10.42
CA LEU A 26 -23.41 9.29 10.22
C LEU A 26 -21.92 9.67 10.13
N LYS A 27 -21.61 10.70 9.32
CA LYS A 27 -20.24 11.22 9.24
C LYS A 27 -19.80 11.70 10.63
N GLY A 28 -18.64 11.25 11.07
CA GLY A 28 -18.10 11.59 12.39
C GLY A 28 -17.22 10.47 12.94
N THR A 29 -16.95 10.53 14.24
CA THR A 29 -16.03 9.63 14.96
C THR A 29 -16.44 8.17 14.81
N ALA A 30 -17.71 7.83 15.02
CA ALA A 30 -18.19 6.44 14.92
C ALA A 30 -17.95 5.80 13.53
N ARG A 31 -18.13 6.57 12.45
CA ARG A 31 -17.83 6.11 11.09
C ARG A 31 -16.33 5.87 10.91
N ASN A 32 -15.50 6.79 11.38
CA ASN A 32 -14.04 6.66 11.28
C ASN A 32 -13.52 5.48 12.08
N ASP A 33 -14.07 5.24 13.28
CA ASP A 33 -13.71 4.12 14.13
C ASP A 33 -14.11 2.78 13.52
N ALA A 34 -15.27 2.71 12.85
CA ALA A 34 -15.68 1.52 12.11
C ALA A 34 -14.68 1.16 11.00
N PHE A 35 -14.27 2.14 10.18
CA PHE A 35 -13.22 1.91 9.16
C PHE A 35 -11.88 1.54 9.80
N ARG A 36 -11.50 2.22 10.89
CA ARG A 36 -10.26 1.92 11.62
C ARG A 36 -10.26 0.49 12.15
N ALA A 37 -11.36 0.02 12.72
CA ALA A 37 -11.48 -1.34 13.26
C ALA A 37 -11.23 -2.41 12.18
N VAL A 38 -11.81 -2.24 10.99
CA VAL A 38 -11.56 -3.14 9.85
C VAL A 38 -10.10 -3.11 9.44
N ARG A 39 -9.51 -1.92 9.29
CA ARG A 39 -8.10 -1.77 8.93
C ARG A 39 -7.18 -2.48 9.92
N HIS A 40 -7.43 -2.34 11.22
CA HIS A 40 -6.66 -3.03 12.26
C HIS A 40 -6.83 -4.55 12.17
N ALA A 41 -8.05 -5.04 12.00
CA ALA A 41 -8.32 -6.48 11.85
C ALA A 41 -7.59 -7.10 10.65
N GLN A 42 -7.52 -6.37 9.53
CA GLN A 42 -6.81 -6.79 8.32
C GLN A 42 -5.31 -6.45 8.34
N ARG A 43 -4.78 -5.96 9.47
CA ARG A 43 -3.38 -5.49 9.60
C ARG A 43 -2.98 -4.41 8.57
N PHE A 44 -3.94 -3.61 8.13
CA PHE A 44 -3.72 -2.46 7.25
C PHE A 44 -3.33 -1.21 8.04
N THR A 45 -2.15 -1.27 8.67
CA THR A 45 -1.52 -0.19 9.44
C THR A 45 -0.07 0.01 8.98
N GLU A 46 0.47 1.22 9.12
CA GLU A 46 1.85 1.49 8.72
C GLU A 46 2.86 0.59 9.46
N TYR A 47 2.65 0.39 10.76
CA TYR A 47 3.48 -0.48 11.58
C TYR A 47 3.47 -1.94 11.08
N ALA A 48 2.28 -2.48 10.73
CA ALA A 48 2.20 -3.81 10.16
C ALA A 48 2.92 -3.91 8.80
N PHE A 49 2.90 -2.84 8.01
CA PHE A 49 3.66 -2.76 6.76
C PHE A 49 5.18 -2.71 6.99
N HIS A 50 5.66 -2.10 8.08
CA HIS A 50 7.07 -2.18 8.47
C HIS A 50 7.49 -3.62 8.77
N SER A 51 6.72 -4.34 9.59
CA SER A 51 6.98 -5.76 9.87
C SER A 51 6.94 -6.61 8.59
N LEU A 52 5.99 -6.35 7.70
CA LEU A 52 5.87 -7.03 6.42
C LEU A 52 7.07 -6.77 5.51
N ALA A 53 7.60 -5.55 5.49
CA ALA A 53 8.79 -5.19 4.73
C ALA A 53 10.04 -5.93 5.22
N VAL A 54 10.22 -6.01 6.54
CA VAL A 54 11.32 -6.77 7.15
C VAL A 54 11.23 -8.25 6.76
N ALA A 55 10.04 -8.86 6.88
CA ALA A 55 9.82 -10.25 6.48
C ALA A 55 10.16 -10.48 4.99
N HIS A 56 9.70 -9.59 4.10
CA HIS A 56 10.03 -9.69 2.67
C HIS A 56 11.52 -9.48 2.37
N LYS A 57 12.19 -8.53 3.04
CA LYS A 57 13.63 -8.29 2.86
C LYS A 57 14.42 -9.54 3.18
N ASN A 58 14.11 -10.17 4.32
CA ASN A 58 14.82 -11.34 4.82
C ASN A 58 14.60 -12.55 3.89
N VAL A 59 13.36 -12.79 3.46
CA VAL A 59 13.03 -13.88 2.52
C VAL A 59 13.67 -13.65 1.14
N ALA A 60 13.84 -12.40 0.71
CA ALA A 60 14.46 -12.07 -0.57
C ALA A 60 16.00 -12.05 -0.53
N GLY A 61 16.65 -12.36 0.60
CA GLY A 61 18.11 -12.28 0.74
C GLY A 61 18.67 -10.85 0.66
N LEU A 62 17.82 -9.84 0.88
CA LEU A 62 18.21 -8.43 0.82
C LEU A 62 18.65 -7.88 2.19
N ALA A 63 18.80 -8.75 3.19
CA ALA A 63 19.05 -8.38 4.57
C ALA A 63 20.30 -7.51 4.73
N ASP A 64 21.37 -7.87 4.02
CA ASP A 64 22.68 -7.19 4.05
C ASP A 64 22.79 -6.01 3.08
N TRP A 65 21.82 -5.89 2.15
CA TRP A 65 21.84 -4.88 1.08
C TRP A 65 21.01 -3.65 1.41
N ILE A 66 19.95 -3.81 2.22
CA ILE A 66 19.01 -2.75 2.55
C ILE A 66 18.94 -2.62 4.06
N GLY A 67 19.33 -1.47 4.60
CA GLY A 67 19.26 -1.21 6.04
C GLY A 67 17.82 -1.10 6.55
N SER A 68 17.69 -1.07 7.88
CA SER A 68 16.38 -1.00 8.54
C SER A 68 15.64 0.30 8.20
N HIS A 69 16.36 1.42 8.11
CA HIS A 69 15.76 2.72 7.83
C HIS A 69 15.24 2.80 6.38
N GLU A 70 15.99 2.27 5.41
CA GLU A 70 15.55 2.16 4.01
C GLU A 70 14.33 1.25 3.90
N THR A 71 14.33 0.14 4.63
CA THR A 71 13.21 -0.81 4.69
C THR A 71 11.94 -0.13 5.20
N GLN A 72 12.02 0.62 6.29
CA GLN A 72 10.91 1.40 6.84
C GLN A 72 10.43 2.47 5.86
N ALA A 73 11.36 3.22 5.24
CA ALA A 73 11.01 4.25 4.29
C ALA A 73 10.35 3.70 3.01
N ILE A 74 10.71 2.49 2.57
CA ILE A 74 10.02 1.76 1.50
C ILE A 74 8.62 1.35 1.98
N ALA A 75 8.51 0.81 3.19
CA ALA A 75 7.25 0.36 3.76
C ALA A 75 6.23 1.49 3.87
N THR A 76 6.63 2.63 4.41
CA THR A 76 5.80 3.84 4.52
C THR A 76 5.31 4.31 3.15
N ARG A 77 6.18 4.33 2.13
CA ARG A 77 5.78 4.72 0.76
C ARG A 77 4.74 3.77 0.16
N VAL A 78 4.90 2.47 0.37
CA VAL A 78 3.95 1.45 -0.10
C VAL A 78 2.61 1.61 0.63
N PHE A 79 2.63 1.76 1.96
CA PHE A 79 1.44 1.98 2.78
C PHE A 79 0.66 3.22 2.33
N LEU A 80 1.32 4.38 2.21
CA LEU A 80 0.67 5.63 1.79
C LEU A 80 0.07 5.55 0.38
N ALA A 81 0.71 4.84 -0.54
CA ALA A 81 0.17 4.65 -1.88
C ALA A 81 -1.10 3.77 -1.86
N LEU A 82 -1.07 2.70 -1.06
CA LEU A 82 -2.21 1.80 -0.90
C LEU A 82 -3.35 2.45 -0.13
N GLU A 83 -3.07 3.28 0.87
CA GLU A 83 -4.09 3.99 1.63
C GLU A 83 -4.87 4.97 0.74
N GLN A 84 -4.16 5.72 -0.11
CA GLN A 84 -4.79 6.61 -1.08
C GLN A 84 -5.64 5.86 -2.10
N TYR A 85 -5.21 4.65 -2.48
CA TYR A 85 -5.98 3.78 -3.36
C TYR A 85 -7.21 3.18 -2.65
N LEU A 86 -7.07 2.76 -1.39
CA LEU A 86 -8.17 2.24 -0.58
C LEU A 86 -9.30 3.27 -0.46
N PHE A 87 -8.94 4.54 -0.22
CA PHE A 87 -9.89 5.65 -0.12
C PHE A 87 -10.30 6.27 -1.47
N GLY A 88 -9.89 5.70 -2.60
CA GLY A 88 -10.27 6.19 -3.94
C GLY A 88 -9.68 7.56 -4.31
N LYS A 89 -8.69 8.08 -3.57
CA LYS A 89 -8.02 9.35 -3.85
C LYS A 89 -7.05 9.27 -5.04
N ARG A 90 -6.49 8.08 -5.30
CA ARG A 90 -5.56 7.80 -6.40
C ARG A 90 -5.85 6.43 -7.02
N GLY A 91 -5.38 6.23 -8.25
CA GLY A 91 -5.50 4.96 -8.96
C GLY A 91 -4.66 3.82 -8.36
N ARG A 92 -4.85 2.60 -8.88
CA ARG A 92 -4.17 1.38 -8.41
C ARG A 92 -2.64 1.53 -8.45
N PRO A 93 -1.94 1.44 -7.31
CA PRO A 93 -0.49 1.59 -7.27
C PRO A 93 0.19 0.46 -8.05
N ARG A 94 1.27 0.81 -8.74
CA ARG A 94 2.12 -0.12 -9.48
C ARG A 94 3.55 0.37 -9.47
N PHE A 95 4.51 -0.56 -9.57
CA PHE A 95 5.86 -0.18 -9.91
C PHE A 95 5.93 0.29 -11.37
N LYS A 96 6.84 1.22 -11.63
CA LYS A 96 7.14 1.67 -12.99
C LYS A 96 7.97 0.58 -13.67
N GLY A 97 7.45 0.02 -14.76
CA GLY A 97 8.22 -0.91 -15.59
C GLY A 97 9.17 -0.16 -16.53
N SER A 98 10.29 -0.80 -16.87
CA SER A 98 11.26 -0.28 -17.85
C SER A 98 10.63 0.04 -19.20
N ARG A 99 9.64 -0.77 -19.62
CA ARG A 99 8.93 -0.62 -20.92
C ARG A 99 7.83 0.45 -20.93
N ARG A 100 7.51 1.09 -19.80
CA ARG A 100 6.47 2.14 -19.74
C ARG A 100 6.93 3.34 -18.91
N PRO A 101 7.78 4.21 -19.48
CA PRO A 101 8.25 5.41 -18.81
C PRO A 101 7.11 6.41 -18.51
N LEU A 102 7.39 7.41 -17.68
CA LEU A 102 6.41 8.46 -17.36
C LEU A 102 6.39 9.43 -18.54
N HIS A 103 5.21 9.66 -19.11
CA HIS A 103 5.00 10.63 -20.20
C HIS A 103 5.25 12.09 -19.77
N SER A 104 5.49 12.33 -18.48
CA SER A 104 5.78 13.65 -17.91
C SER A 104 7.27 14.06 -17.98
N ARG A 105 8.11 13.28 -18.65
CA ARG A 105 9.43 13.74 -19.12
C ARG A 105 9.34 13.84 -20.64
N GLY A 106 9.37 15.06 -21.15
CA GLY A 106 9.41 15.33 -22.58
C GLY A 106 10.68 14.77 -23.22
N LEU A 107 10.46 13.78 -24.08
CA LEU A 107 11.18 13.38 -25.31
C LEU A 107 12.66 12.90 -25.25
N PRO A 108 13.11 12.12 -26.25
CA PRO A 108 12.38 11.17 -27.12
C PRO A 108 13.02 9.78 -27.19
N ALA A 109 12.21 8.83 -27.69
CA ALA A 109 12.70 7.60 -28.28
C ALA A 109 13.62 7.92 -29.46
N SER A 110 14.89 7.52 -29.39
CA SER A 110 15.76 7.12 -30.51
C SER A 110 17.16 6.86 -29.98
N ILE A 111 17.54 5.58 -29.88
CA ILE A 111 18.89 5.13 -30.24
C ILE A 111 18.66 3.79 -30.95
N THR A 112 18.97 3.79 -32.25
CA THR A 112 19.08 2.62 -33.12
C THR A 112 20.05 1.59 -32.55
#